data_AF-A0A173XN52-F1
#
_entry.id   AF-A0A173XN52-F1
#
_cell.length_a   1.000
_cell.length_b   1.000
_cell.length_c   1.000
_cell.angle_alpha   90.00
_cell.angle_beta   90.00
_cell.angle_gamma   90.00
#
_symmetry.space_group_name_H-M   'P 1'
#
loop_
_entity.id
_entity.type
_entity.pdbx_description
1 polymer ?
#
loop_
_entity_poly.entity_id
_entity_poly.type
_entity_poly.pdbx_seq_one_letter_code
_entity_poly.pdbx_strand_id
1 'polypeptide(L)'
;MAIDFDKIDRTVDLKGLQADVEDAKKNGGGDFPTIPAGKYEARVESMEIKGTKADPNRPMLAVSFKILSGEYKNQRLFMNRVLYGTKNDKNMIASAMGFLEKLDSGVPISFTSYKQFAQLVLDVAEAIDGKLEYAVDYDDTRFNSISIDEVFEVED
;
A
#
# COMPACT_ATOMS: atom_id res chain seq x y z
N MET A 1 -0.06 -37.01 -16.81
CA MET A 1 -0.97 -36.60 -17.91
C MET A 1 -0.56 -35.19 -18.30
N ALA A 2 -0.19 -34.97 -19.57
CA ALA A 2 0.15 -33.64 -20.05
C ALA A 2 -1.13 -32.88 -20.36
N ILE A 3 -1.14 -31.57 -20.11
CA ILE A 3 -2.23 -30.69 -20.48
C ILE A 3 -2.26 -30.58 -22.02
N ASP A 4 -3.43 -30.79 -22.62
CA ASP A 4 -3.66 -30.63 -24.05
C ASP A 4 -4.04 -29.17 -24.35
N PHE A 5 -3.03 -28.36 -24.64
CA PHE A 5 -3.21 -26.92 -24.92
C PHE A 5 -3.91 -26.67 -26.25
N ASP A 6 -3.73 -27.54 -27.26
CA ASP A 6 -4.40 -27.41 -28.55
C ASP A 6 -5.92 -27.49 -28.43
N LYS A 7 -6.41 -28.34 -27.52
CA LYS A 7 -7.84 -28.42 -27.22
C LYS A 7 -8.35 -27.16 -26.52
N ILE A 8 -7.57 -26.59 -25.59
CA ILE A 8 -7.94 -25.37 -24.88
C ILE A 8 -8.03 -24.21 -25.87
N ASP A 9 -7.01 -24.03 -26.72
CA ASP A 9 -6.94 -22.94 -27.70
C ASP A 9 -8.08 -22.96 -28.72
N ARG A 10 -8.63 -24.14 -29.04
CA ARG A 10 -9.80 -24.28 -29.93
C ARG A 10 -11.13 -24.00 -29.25
N THR A 11 -11.18 -24.05 -27.91
CA THR A 11 -12.43 -23.92 -27.14
C THR A 11 -12.56 -22.57 -26.46
N VAL A 12 -11.47 -21.82 -26.33
CA VAL A 12 -11.43 -20.48 -25.74
C VAL A 12 -11.47 -19.42 -26.84
N ASP A 13 -12.18 -18.31 -26.62
CA ASP A 13 -12.07 -17.12 -27.47
C ASP A 13 -10.74 -16.41 -27.21
N LEU A 14 -9.69 -16.87 -27.89
CA LEU A 14 -8.35 -16.32 -27.74
C LEU A 14 -8.25 -14.84 -28.12
N LYS A 15 -9.09 -14.37 -29.05
CA LYS A 15 -9.06 -12.95 -29.47
C LYS A 15 -9.70 -12.06 -28.42
N GLY A 16 -10.85 -12.46 -27.88
CA GLY A 16 -11.48 -11.81 -26.73
C GLY A 16 -10.53 -11.79 -25.53
N LEU A 17 -9.94 -12.94 -25.20
CA LEU A 17 -8.99 -13.06 -24.09
C LEU A 17 -7.74 -12.18 -24.29
N GLN A 18 -7.20 -12.09 -25.51
CA GLN A 18 -6.10 -11.17 -25.82
C GLN A 18 -6.49 -9.71 -25.67
N ALA A 19 -7.70 -9.32 -26.12
CA ALA A 19 -8.21 -7.97 -25.94
C ALA A 19 -8.41 -7.64 -24.46
N ASP A 20 -8.99 -8.56 -23.69
CA ASP A 20 -9.20 -8.42 -22.24
C ASP A 20 -7.86 -8.33 -21.50
N VAL A 21 -6.85 -9.10 -21.90
CA VAL A 21 -5.49 -9.02 -21.34
C VAL A 21 -4.83 -7.67 -21.69
N GLU A 22 -4.98 -7.18 -22.91
CA GLU A 22 -4.41 -5.88 -23.31
C GLU A 22 -5.14 -4.71 -22.63
N ASP A 23 -6.46 -4.79 -22.44
CA ASP A 23 -7.23 -3.82 -21.70
C ASP A 23 -6.88 -3.84 -20.20
N ALA A 24 -6.76 -5.04 -19.60
CA ALA A 24 -6.26 -5.22 -18.25
C ALA A 24 -4.83 -4.68 -18.10
N LYS A 25 -3.93 -4.85 -19.07
CA LYS A 25 -2.58 -4.26 -19.02
C LYS A 25 -2.60 -2.73 -19.06
N LYS A 26 -3.50 -2.13 -19.84
CA LYS A 26 -3.63 -0.67 -19.99
C LYS A 26 -4.29 -0.02 -18.79
N ASN A 27 -5.33 -0.65 -18.25
CA ASN A 27 -6.15 -0.13 -17.16
C ASN A 27 -5.71 -0.65 -15.79
N GLY A 28 -4.68 -1.51 -15.73
CA GLY A 28 -4.11 -2.00 -14.48
C GLY A 28 -4.98 -3.04 -13.77
N GLY A 29 -5.45 -4.05 -14.51
CA GLY A 29 -6.10 -5.25 -14.01
C GLY A 29 -7.42 -4.97 -13.30
N GLY A 30 -8.53 -4.98 -14.04
CA GLY A 30 -9.90 -5.05 -13.50
C GLY A 30 -10.42 -3.79 -12.81
N ASP A 31 -11.73 -3.54 -12.98
CA ASP A 31 -12.52 -2.70 -12.08
C ASP A 31 -12.59 -3.40 -10.71
N PHE A 32 -11.51 -3.33 -9.93
CA PHE A 32 -11.61 -3.63 -8.51
C PHE A 32 -12.57 -2.62 -7.90
N PRO A 33 -13.60 -3.07 -7.17
CA PRO A 33 -14.51 -2.15 -6.51
C PRO A 33 -13.71 -1.16 -5.69
N THR A 34 -13.89 0.14 -5.95
CA THR A 34 -13.26 1.20 -5.17
C THR A 34 -13.69 1.00 -3.72
N ILE A 35 -12.72 0.79 -2.84
CA ILE A 35 -13.00 0.61 -1.42
C ILE A 35 -13.57 1.95 -0.92
N PRO A 36 -14.76 2.00 -0.33
CA PRO A 36 -15.36 3.26 0.08
C PRO A 36 -14.60 3.88 1.26
N ALA A 37 -14.82 5.17 1.49
CA ALA A 37 -14.36 5.79 2.73
C ALA A 37 -15.04 5.12 3.94
N GLY A 38 -14.29 4.86 5.01
CA GLY A 38 -14.80 4.16 6.17
C GLY A 38 -13.74 3.68 7.13
N LYS A 39 -14.19 2.96 8.17
CA LYS A 39 -13.32 2.34 9.16
C LYS A 39 -13.07 0.87 8.82
N TYR A 40 -11.83 0.45 8.93
CA TYR A 40 -11.38 -0.90 8.60
C TYR A 40 -10.43 -1.43 9.66
N GLU A 41 -10.50 -2.72 9.93
CA GLU A 41 -9.43 -3.45 10.60
C GLU A 41 -8.44 -3.92 9.54
N ALA A 42 -7.19 -3.53 9.67
CA ALA A 42 -6.17 -3.82 8.68
C ALA A 42 -4.80 -4.04 9.31
N ARG A 43 -3.92 -4.75 8.62
CA ARG A 43 -2.50 -4.84 8.94
C ARG A 43 -1.67 -4.18 7.85
N VAL A 44 -0.48 -3.68 8.19
CA VAL A 44 0.48 -3.27 7.16
C VAL A 44 0.94 -4.52 6.40
N GLU A 45 0.78 -4.52 5.08
CA GLU A 45 1.20 -5.62 4.19
C GLU A 45 2.51 -5.27 3.47
N SER A 46 2.74 -3.99 3.17
CA SER A 46 4.04 -3.52 2.71
C SER A 46 4.27 -2.06 3.06
N MET A 47 5.52 -1.71 3.34
CA MET A 47 5.92 -0.34 3.62
C MET A 47 7.37 -0.11 3.19
N GLU A 48 7.59 0.87 2.31
CA GLU A 48 8.92 1.18 1.76
C GLU A 48 9.03 2.65 1.30
N ILE A 49 10.25 3.13 1.12
CA ILE A 49 10.51 4.33 0.32
C ILE A 49 10.91 3.90 -1.10
N LYS A 50 10.14 4.34 -2.09
CA LYS A 50 10.43 4.09 -3.51
C LYS A 50 10.23 5.33 -4.37
N GLY A 51 10.70 5.29 -5.61
CA GLY A 51 10.41 6.32 -6.60
C GLY A 51 8.93 6.38 -6.98
N THR A 52 8.42 7.56 -7.29
CA THR A 52 7.05 7.70 -7.83
C THR A 52 6.95 7.05 -9.21
N LYS A 53 5.73 6.69 -9.63
CA LYS A 53 5.48 6.18 -11.00
C LYS A 53 5.89 7.18 -12.09
N ALA A 54 5.72 8.47 -11.82
CA ALA A 54 6.03 9.54 -12.79
C ALA A 54 7.53 9.85 -12.87
N ASP A 55 8.25 9.74 -11.76
CA ASP A 55 9.69 9.99 -11.68
C ASP A 55 10.33 9.09 -10.61
N PRO A 56 11.22 8.15 -11.00
CA PRO A 56 11.88 7.25 -10.05
C PRO A 56 12.85 7.97 -9.10
N ASN A 57 13.32 9.18 -9.45
CA ASN A 57 14.19 9.99 -8.60
C ASN A 57 13.43 10.84 -7.59
N ARG A 58 12.09 10.80 -7.63
CA ARG A 58 11.22 11.48 -6.68
C ARG A 58 10.75 10.47 -5.63
N PRO A 59 11.35 10.40 -4.43
CA PRO A 59 11.00 9.42 -3.42
C PRO A 59 9.59 9.67 -2.85
N MET A 60 8.90 8.57 -2.56
CA MET A 60 7.65 8.54 -1.81
C MET A 60 7.68 7.43 -0.76
N LEU A 61 7.09 7.69 0.41
CA LEU A 61 6.66 6.64 1.33
C LEU A 61 5.46 5.94 0.69
N ALA A 62 5.55 4.64 0.46
CA ALA A 62 4.48 3.83 -0.07
C ALA A 62 4.09 2.78 0.96
N VAL A 63 2.84 2.80 1.38
CA VAL A 63 2.28 1.88 2.37
C VAL A 63 1.05 1.21 1.79
N SER A 64 0.98 -0.11 1.92
CA SER A 64 -0.23 -0.88 1.67
C SER A 64 -0.70 -1.55 2.96
N PHE A 65 -1.99 -1.42 3.24
CA PHE A 65 -2.66 -2.12 4.32
C PHE A 65 -3.55 -3.21 3.72
N LYS A 66 -3.57 -4.39 4.31
CA LYS A 66 -4.49 -5.47 3.95
C LYS A 66 -5.63 -5.50 4.95
N ILE A 67 -6.86 -5.41 4.45
CA ILE A 67 -8.08 -5.47 5.27
C ILE A 67 -8.28 -6.90 5.79
N LEU A 68 -8.58 -7.02 7.08
CA LEU A 68 -8.62 -8.30 7.80
C LEU A 68 -10.03 -8.90 7.93
N SER A 69 -11.05 -8.06 7.90
CA SER A 69 -12.44 -8.42 8.15
C SER A 69 -13.44 -7.67 7.23
N GLY A 70 -14.70 -8.10 7.24
CA GLY A 70 -15.77 -7.47 6.46
C GLY A 70 -15.80 -7.79 4.96
N GLU A 71 -16.64 -7.05 4.22
CA GLU A 71 -16.90 -7.23 2.79
C GLU A 71 -15.64 -7.08 1.92
N TYR A 72 -14.73 -6.20 2.33
CA TYR A 72 -13.51 -5.88 1.60
C TYR A 72 -12.27 -6.65 2.10
N LYS A 73 -12.47 -7.74 2.87
CA LYS A 73 -11.38 -8.58 3.39
C LYS A 73 -10.41 -9.00 2.28
N ASN A 74 -9.11 -8.98 2.60
CA ASN A 74 -7.97 -9.23 1.72
C ASN A 74 -7.72 -8.18 0.63
N GLN A 75 -8.57 -7.16 0.48
CA GLN A 75 -8.28 -6.04 -0.40
C GLN A 75 -7.30 -5.07 0.26
N ARG A 76 -6.76 -4.12 -0.52
CA ARG A 76 -5.67 -3.24 -0.12
C ARG A 76 -6.08 -1.79 -0.05
N LEU A 77 -5.79 -1.14 1.07
CA LEU A 77 -5.80 0.31 1.20
C LEU A 77 -4.39 0.85 0.96
N PHE A 78 -4.27 1.97 0.27
CA PHE A 78 -2.97 2.56 -0.05
C PHE A 78 -2.81 3.96 0.56
N MET A 79 -1.62 4.21 1.09
CA MET A 79 -1.17 5.55 1.45
C MET A 79 0.21 5.79 0.82
N ASN A 80 0.24 6.66 -0.18
CA ASN A 80 1.47 7.09 -0.86
C ASN A 80 1.73 8.56 -0.58
N ARG A 81 2.94 8.90 -0.12
CA ARG A 81 3.33 10.30 0.15
C ARG A 81 4.67 10.65 -0.44
N VAL A 82 4.67 11.59 -1.38
CA VAL A 82 5.89 12.15 -1.96
C VAL A 82 6.69 12.90 -0.89
N LEU A 83 7.98 12.60 -0.75
CA LEU A 83 8.85 13.12 0.32
C LEU A 83 9.79 14.24 -0.16
N TYR A 84 9.93 14.41 -1.48
CA TYR A 84 10.85 15.36 -2.09
C TYR A 84 10.31 15.89 -3.42
N GLY A 85 10.75 17.10 -3.80
CA GLY A 85 10.37 17.73 -5.06
C GLY A 85 8.93 18.24 -5.06
N THR A 86 8.39 18.54 -3.88
CA THR A 86 7.11 19.23 -3.70
C THR A 86 7.35 20.71 -3.43
N LYS A 87 6.27 21.50 -3.32
CA LYS A 87 6.38 22.91 -2.89
C LYS A 87 6.64 23.05 -1.38
N ASN A 88 6.58 21.96 -0.60
CA ASN A 88 6.66 21.99 0.86
C ASN A 88 7.23 20.69 1.46
N ASP A 89 8.45 20.33 1.06
CA ASP A 89 9.08 19.06 1.45
C ASP A 89 9.21 18.88 2.97
N LYS A 90 9.45 19.96 3.72
CA LYS A 90 9.49 19.93 5.19
C LYS A 90 8.21 19.32 5.78
N ASN A 91 7.04 19.79 5.33
CA ASN A 91 5.77 19.30 5.85
C ASN A 91 5.46 17.90 5.33
N MET A 92 5.92 17.53 4.14
CA MET A 92 5.78 16.16 3.65
C MET A 92 6.56 15.16 4.51
N ILE A 93 7.81 15.48 4.86
CA ILE A 93 8.64 14.64 5.72
C ILE A 93 8.05 14.58 7.14
N ALA A 94 7.67 15.72 7.72
CA ALA A 94 7.05 15.75 9.05
C ALA A 94 5.74 14.94 9.09
N SER A 95 4.94 15.02 8.02
CA SER A 95 3.72 14.24 7.86
C SER A 95 3.98 12.74 7.78
N ALA A 96 5.05 12.32 7.07
CA ALA A 96 5.47 10.93 7.04
C ALA A 96 5.99 10.44 8.39
N MET A 97 6.81 11.23 9.09
CA MET A 97 7.28 10.91 10.44
C MET A 97 6.13 10.75 11.43
N GLY A 98 5.21 11.70 11.49
CA GLY A 98 4.03 11.60 12.37
C GLY A 98 3.09 10.45 12.01
N PHE A 99 3.13 9.95 10.78
CA PHE A 99 2.44 8.70 10.43
C PHE A 99 3.18 7.48 10.99
N LEU A 100 4.51 7.40 10.82
CA LEU A 100 5.31 6.29 11.35
C LEU A 100 5.23 6.19 12.88
N GLU A 101 5.20 7.33 13.57
CA GLU A 101 5.02 7.39 15.03
C GLU A 101 3.69 6.76 15.46
N LYS A 102 2.62 6.94 14.68
CA LYS A 102 1.29 6.37 14.96
C LYS A 102 1.20 4.87 14.72
N LEU A 103 2.18 4.25 14.07
CA LEU A 103 2.22 2.79 13.92
C LEU A 103 2.67 2.10 15.21
N ASP A 104 3.12 2.85 16.22
CA ASP A 104 3.53 2.36 17.53
C ASP A 104 4.53 1.19 17.49
N SER A 105 5.49 1.26 16.56
CA SER A 105 6.45 0.19 16.31
C SER A 105 7.54 0.05 17.38
N GLY A 106 7.63 0.99 18.33
CA GLY A 106 8.74 1.13 19.26
C GLY A 106 10.07 1.60 18.64
N VAL A 107 10.14 1.79 17.32
CA VAL A 107 11.35 2.30 16.64
C VAL A 107 11.40 3.84 16.74
N PRO A 108 12.50 4.44 17.23
CA PRO A 108 12.62 5.90 17.33
C PRO A 108 12.60 6.59 15.95
N ILE A 109 11.60 7.45 15.71
CA ILE A 109 11.41 8.13 14.43
C ILE A 109 12.26 9.40 14.37
N SER A 110 13.14 9.49 13.37
CA SER A 110 13.96 10.69 13.12
C SER A 110 14.36 10.81 11.66
N PHE A 111 14.63 12.03 11.20
CA PHE A 111 15.09 12.30 9.85
C PHE A 111 16.47 12.96 9.85
N THR A 112 17.46 12.28 9.28
CA THR A 112 18.81 12.83 9.04
C THR A 112 19.15 12.91 7.55
N SER A 113 18.74 11.92 6.77
CA SER A 113 18.89 11.89 5.32
C SER A 113 17.86 10.94 4.70
N TYR A 114 17.55 11.08 3.41
CA TYR A 114 16.63 10.16 2.73
C TYR A 114 17.09 8.70 2.75
N LYS A 115 18.40 8.43 2.68
CA LYS A 115 18.94 7.07 2.78
C LYS A 115 18.70 6.47 4.17
N GLN A 116 19.00 7.23 5.22
CA GLN A 116 18.73 6.79 6.60
C GLN A 116 17.22 6.63 6.85
N PHE A 117 16.41 7.55 6.33
CA PHE A 117 14.96 7.50 6.49
C PHE A 117 14.35 6.29 5.76
N ALA A 118 14.88 5.90 4.59
CA ALA A 118 14.46 4.68 3.91
C ALA A 118 14.76 3.43 4.72
N GLN A 119 15.94 3.36 5.36
CA GLN A 119 16.25 2.27 6.27
C GLN A 119 15.32 2.24 7.48
N LEU A 120 15.09 3.40 8.11
CA LEU A 120 14.17 3.53 9.24
C LEU A 120 12.76 3.06 8.90
N VAL A 121 12.25 3.36 7.71
CA VAL A 121 10.94 2.88 7.25
C VAL A 121 10.89 1.35 7.17
N LEU A 122 11.98 0.71 6.73
CA LEU A 122 12.08 -0.74 6.71
C LEU A 122 12.18 -1.32 8.13
N ASP A 123 12.93 -0.68 9.03
CA ASP A 123 13.05 -1.09 10.43
C ASP A 123 11.67 -1.04 11.14
N VAL A 124 10.87 0.01 10.86
CA VAL A 124 9.49 0.11 11.34
C VAL A 124 8.62 -1.00 10.74
N ALA A 125 8.74 -1.28 9.44
CA ALA A 125 7.97 -2.33 8.78
C ALA A 125 8.25 -3.70 9.39
N GLU A 126 9.53 -4.04 9.63
CA GLU A 126 9.94 -5.28 10.27
C GLU A 126 9.48 -5.37 11.73
N ALA A 127 9.53 -4.25 12.46
CA ALA A 127 9.12 -4.23 13.87
C ALA A 127 7.64 -4.61 14.04
N ILE A 128 6.77 -4.18 13.14
CA ILE A 128 5.31 -4.37 13.20
C ILE A 128 4.79 -5.62 12.46
N ASP A 129 5.58 -6.18 11.54
CA ASP A 129 5.14 -7.29 10.69
C ASP A 129 4.72 -8.52 11.51
N GLY A 130 3.48 -8.98 11.27
CA GLY A 130 2.86 -10.08 11.99
C GLY A 130 2.60 -9.82 13.49
N LYS A 131 2.85 -8.62 14.00
CA LYS A 131 2.70 -8.28 15.43
C LYS A 131 1.60 -7.28 15.71
N LEU A 132 1.40 -6.31 14.81
CA LEU A 132 0.43 -5.24 15.01
C LEU A 132 -0.64 -5.20 13.92
N GLU A 133 -1.88 -4.99 14.35
CA GLU A 133 -3.04 -4.70 13.53
C GLU A 133 -3.62 -3.34 13.93
N TYR A 134 -4.45 -2.76 13.06
CA TYR A 134 -4.86 -1.37 13.18
C TYR A 134 -6.35 -1.19 12.88
N ALA A 135 -7.03 -0.38 13.69
CA ALA A 135 -8.25 0.27 13.26
C ALA A 135 -7.84 1.50 12.45
N VAL A 136 -8.19 1.51 11.17
CA VAL A 136 -7.86 2.60 10.25
C VAL A 136 -9.11 3.32 9.78
N ASP A 137 -9.08 4.65 9.81
CA ASP A 137 -10.02 5.51 9.10
C ASP A 137 -9.43 5.82 7.72
N TYR A 138 -10.12 5.37 6.66
CA TYR A 138 -9.72 5.49 5.26
C TYR A 138 -10.66 6.42 4.49
N ASP A 139 -10.07 7.30 3.67
CA ASP A 139 -10.77 8.12 2.67
C ASP A 139 -9.73 8.60 1.64
N ASP A 140 -9.83 8.15 0.41
CA ASP A 140 -8.86 8.45 -0.66
C ASP A 140 -8.90 9.91 -1.16
N THR A 141 -9.93 10.67 -0.78
CA THR A 141 -10.04 12.09 -1.09
C THR A 141 -9.25 12.97 -0.12
N ARG A 142 -8.88 12.44 1.06
CA ARG A 142 -8.09 13.17 2.06
C ARG A 142 -6.62 13.22 1.68
N PHE A 143 -5.96 14.32 2.03
CA PHE A 143 -4.50 14.44 1.91
C PHE A 143 -3.76 13.31 2.64
N ASN A 144 -4.25 12.95 3.82
CA ASN A 144 -3.86 11.74 4.53
C ASN A 144 -4.96 10.70 4.34
N SER A 145 -4.80 9.83 3.34
CA SER A 145 -5.83 8.86 2.99
C SER A 145 -6.12 7.83 4.07
N ILE A 146 -5.16 7.61 4.97
CA ILE A 146 -5.25 6.69 6.11
C ILE A 146 -4.88 7.44 7.39
N SER A 147 -5.72 7.30 8.40
CA SER A 147 -5.42 7.64 9.80
C SER A 147 -5.50 6.38 10.65
N ILE A 148 -4.55 6.24 11.59
CA ILE A 148 -4.58 5.17 12.60
C ILE A 148 -5.41 5.68 13.78
N ASP A 149 -6.48 4.97 14.11
CA ASP A 149 -7.36 5.27 15.25
C ASP A 149 -6.93 4.46 16.48
N GLU A 150 -6.65 3.16 16.30
CA GLU A 150 -6.26 2.23 17.35
C GLU A 150 -5.22 1.23 16.84
N VAL A 151 -4.37 0.74 17.75
CA VAL A 151 -3.34 -0.27 17.50
C VAL A 151 -3.66 -1.49 18.37
N PHE A 152 -3.59 -2.67 17.78
CA PHE A 152 -3.84 -3.95 18.43
C PHE A 152 -2.63 -4.86 18.29
N GLU A 153 -2.31 -5.61 19.33
CA GLU A 153 -1.34 -6.71 19.25
C GLU A 153 -2.04 -7.96 18.69
N VAL A 154 -1.36 -8.69 17.80
CA VAL A 154 -1.85 -9.98 17.30
C VAL A 154 -1.81 -11.00 18.45
N GLU A 155 -2.96 -11.60 18.78
CA GLU A 155 -3.03 -12.68 19.77
C GLU A 155 -2.43 -13.98 19.20
N ASP A 156 -1.55 -14.64 19.98
CA ASP A 156 -0.91 -15.93 19.67
C ASP A 156 -1.90 -17.13 19.61
#